data_AF-A0A6H5ING9-F1
#
_entry.id   AF-A0A6H5ING9-F1
#
_cell.length_a   1.000
_cell.length_b   1.000
_cell.length_c   1.000
_cell.angle_alpha   90.00
_cell.angle_beta   90.00
_cell.angle_gamma   90.00
#
_symmetry.space_group_name_H-M   'P 1'
#
loop_
_entity.id
_entity.type
_entity.pdbx_description
1 polymer ?
#
loop_
_entity_poly.entity_id
_entity_poly.type
_entity_poly.pdbx_seq_one_letter_code
_entity_poly.pdbx_strand_id
1 'polypeptide(L)'
;MHNHIDTQLKKAQTAFRALSNLFHNKYLNHKAKIICYLLLIRPIITYASPIWWNCSASTMEKIRKFERVCLRSSLHMYRRYDSVNKPYFSNNALYNRAGIPRIDNHIIKLTRDYMANLASINNNYMSEFASFVRSSAINTAATVKKRLTEI
;
A
#
# COMPACT_ATOMS: atom_id res chain seq x y z
N MET A 1 -10.01 1.85 -14.64
CA MET A 1 -9.37 1.82 -13.30
C MET A 1 -8.15 2.73 -13.16
N HIS A 2 -7.26 2.84 -14.16
CA HIS A 2 -6.05 3.67 -14.08
C HIS A 2 -6.32 5.13 -13.62
N ASN A 3 -7.36 5.77 -14.16
CA ASN A 3 -7.76 7.14 -13.81
C ASN A 3 -8.13 7.30 -12.33
N HIS A 4 -8.73 6.28 -11.73
CA HIS A 4 -9.14 6.35 -10.33
C HIS A 4 -7.92 6.33 -9.41
N ILE A 5 -6.93 5.48 -9.67
CA ILE A 5 -5.68 5.41 -8.88
C ILE A 5 -4.99 6.76 -8.89
N ASP A 6 -4.84 7.36 -10.07
CA ASP A 6 -4.19 8.65 -10.25
C ASP A 6 -4.96 9.77 -9.53
N THR A 7 -6.30 9.76 -9.55
CA THR A 7 -7.11 10.74 -8.80
C THR A 7 -6.92 10.63 -7.29
N GLN A 8 -6.87 9.40 -6.76
CA GLN A 8 -6.64 9.20 -5.33
C GLN A 8 -5.21 9.57 -4.92
N LEU A 9 -4.24 9.30 -5.78
CA LEU A 9 -2.86 9.73 -5.59
C LEU A 9 -2.76 11.27 -5.58
N LYS A 10 -3.48 11.96 -6.48
CA LYS A 10 -3.59 13.43 -6.46
C LYS A 10 -4.19 13.94 -5.14
N LYS A 11 -5.28 13.33 -4.64
CA LYS A 11 -5.88 13.69 -3.35
C LYS A 11 -4.93 13.46 -2.17
N ALA A 12 -4.19 12.36 -2.18
CA ALA A 12 -3.18 12.09 -1.16
C ALA A 12 -2.03 13.11 -1.21
N GLN A 13 -1.61 13.51 -2.42
CA GLN A 13 -0.60 14.55 -2.61
C GLN A 13 -1.06 15.92 -2.12
N THR A 14 -2.30 16.32 -2.40
CA THR A 14 -2.85 17.59 -1.91
C THR A 14 -2.96 17.60 -0.39
N ALA A 15 -3.42 16.49 0.21
CA ALA A 15 -3.46 16.34 1.67
C ALA A 15 -2.05 16.42 2.28
N PHE A 16 -1.05 15.76 1.68
CA PHE A 16 0.34 15.84 2.14
C PHE A 16 0.91 17.27 2.03
N ARG A 17 0.58 17.99 0.96
CA ARG A 17 1.00 19.39 0.78
C ARG A 17 0.34 20.32 1.81
N ALA A 18 -0.95 20.13 2.09
CA ALA A 18 -1.65 20.88 3.14
C ALA A 18 -0.99 20.65 4.52
N LEU A 19 -0.52 19.44 4.77
CA LEU A 19 0.17 19.06 6.01
C LEU A 19 1.70 19.27 5.96
N SER A 20 2.20 20.02 4.98
CA SER A 20 3.63 20.24 4.78
C SER A 20 4.31 20.83 6.02
N ASN A 21 3.67 21.78 6.71
CA ASN A 21 4.19 22.38 7.93
C ASN A 21 4.49 21.33 9.03
N LEU A 22 3.64 20.31 9.17
CA LEU A 22 3.82 19.24 10.16
C LEU A 22 5.01 18.34 9.80
N PHE A 23 5.08 17.91 8.54
CA PHE A 23 6.14 17.00 8.09
C PHE A 23 7.51 17.68 8.03
N HIS A 24 7.56 18.97 7.66
CA HIS A 24 8.82 19.72 7.53
C HIS A 24 9.28 20.38 8.84
N ASN A 25 8.49 20.35 9.91
CA ASN A 25 8.89 20.88 11.22
C ASN A 25 10.14 20.15 11.75
N LYS A 26 11.19 20.88 12.18
CA LYS A 26 12.42 20.29 12.74
C LYS A 26 12.26 19.78 14.17
N TYR A 27 11.36 20.37 14.95
CA TYR A 27 11.21 20.11 16.38
C TYR A 27 10.34 18.89 16.69
N LEU A 28 9.56 18.42 15.71
CA LEU A 28 8.68 17.28 15.89
C LEU A 28 9.43 15.96 15.72
N ASN A 29 9.24 15.04 16.67
CA ASN A 29 9.84 13.71 16.62
C ASN A 29 9.46 12.96 15.33
N HIS A 30 10.44 12.32 14.71
CA HIS A 30 10.29 11.52 13.49
C HIS A 30 9.21 10.42 13.63
N LYS A 31 9.13 9.77 14.80
CA LYS A 31 8.13 8.72 15.05
C LYS A 31 6.70 9.28 14.99
N ALA A 32 6.46 10.46 15.57
CA ALA A 32 5.15 11.10 15.54
C ALA A 32 4.72 11.43 14.11
N LYS A 33 5.64 11.95 13.28
CA LYS A 33 5.36 12.21 11.85
C LYS A 33 5.00 10.95 11.08
N ILE A 34 5.70 9.86 11.33
CA ILE A 34 5.40 8.57 10.72
C ILE A 34 3.98 8.14 11.08
N ILE A 35 3.59 8.25 12.36
CA ILE A 35 2.24 7.95 12.82
C ILE A 35 1.21 8.85 12.11
N CYS A 36 1.47 10.15 11.99
CA CYS A 36 0.59 11.06 11.24
C CYS A 36 0.44 10.65 9.77
N TYR A 37 1.51 10.22 9.12
CA TYR A 37 1.45 9.69 7.76
C TYR A 37 0.57 8.43 7.68
N LEU A 38 0.73 7.50 8.62
CA LEU A 38 -0.07 6.27 8.70
C LEU A 38 -1.56 6.56 8.94
N LEU A 39 -1.88 7.57 9.75
CA LEU A 39 -3.27 7.90 10.10
C LEU A 39 -3.98 8.76 9.06
N LEU A 40 -3.29 9.71 8.44
CA LEU A 40 -3.94 10.72 7.60
C LEU A 40 -3.83 10.42 6.11
N ILE A 41 -2.65 9.99 5.66
CA ILE A 41 -2.35 9.89 4.22
C ILE A 41 -2.55 8.47 3.71
N ARG A 42 -2.08 7.48 4.47
CA ARG A 42 -2.21 6.07 4.10
C ARG A 42 -3.67 5.66 3.81
N PRO A 43 -4.69 5.98 4.64
CA PRO A 43 -6.07 5.57 4.34
C PRO A 43 -6.61 6.17 3.03
N ILE A 44 -6.21 7.40 2.66
CA ILE A 44 -6.63 8.02 1.38
C ILE A 44 -6.16 7.20 0.20
N ILE A 45 -4.97 6.61 0.31
CA ILE A 45 -4.46 5.70 -0.71
C ILE A 45 -5.18 4.35 -0.58
N THR A 46 -5.24 3.76 0.62
CA THR A 46 -5.59 2.34 0.80
C THR A 46 -7.07 2.03 0.89
N TYR A 47 -7.98 3.02 0.84
CA TYR A 47 -9.40 2.74 1.02
C TYR A 47 -9.96 1.77 -0.05
N ALA A 48 -9.49 1.85 -1.30
CA ALA A 48 -9.90 0.99 -2.39
C ALA A 48 -8.95 -0.22 -2.58
N SER A 49 -8.17 -0.57 -1.54
CA SER A 49 -7.19 -1.67 -1.55
C SER A 49 -7.73 -2.99 -2.12
N PRO A 50 -8.91 -3.47 -1.68
CA PRO A 50 -9.49 -4.71 -2.19
C PRO A 50 -9.81 -4.70 -3.69
N ILE A 51 -10.01 -3.53 -4.30
CA ILE A 51 -10.44 -3.42 -5.70
C ILE A 51 -9.23 -3.38 -6.63
N TRP A 52 -8.18 -2.66 -6.24
CA TRP A 52 -7.04 -2.37 -7.12
C TRP A 52 -5.79 -3.23 -6.83
N TRP A 53 -5.87 -4.28 -6.00
CA TRP A 53 -4.70 -5.06 -5.60
C TRP A 53 -3.99 -5.74 -6.77
N ASN A 54 -4.73 -6.05 -7.84
CA ASN A 54 -4.22 -6.54 -9.11
C ASN A 54 -4.01 -5.37 -10.10
N CYS A 55 -3.32 -4.32 -9.67
CA CYS A 55 -2.96 -3.20 -10.54
C CYS A 55 -1.63 -3.46 -11.27
N SER A 56 -1.41 -2.75 -12.39
CA SER A 56 -0.18 -2.89 -13.16
C SER A 56 1.04 -2.48 -12.34
N ALA A 57 2.18 -3.11 -12.60
CA ALA A 57 3.44 -2.79 -11.93
C ALA A 57 3.82 -1.30 -12.03
N SER A 58 3.48 -0.65 -13.15
CA SER A 58 3.71 0.79 -13.36
C SER A 58 2.90 1.66 -12.39
N THR A 59 1.62 1.34 -12.16
CA THR A 59 0.78 2.07 -11.19
C THR A 59 1.21 1.83 -9.75
N MET A 60 1.55 0.59 -9.41
CA MET A 60 2.08 0.26 -8.08
C MET A 60 3.37 1.05 -7.79
N GLU A 61 4.23 1.20 -8.79
CA GLU A 61 5.47 1.98 -8.64
C GLU A 61 5.20 3.47 -8.38
N LYS A 62 4.14 4.06 -8.93
CA LYS A 62 3.72 5.43 -8.59
C LYS A 62 3.35 5.56 -7.11
N ILE A 63 2.57 4.61 -6.58
CA ILE A 63 2.16 4.57 -5.18
C ILE A 63 3.40 4.43 -4.27
N ARG A 64 4.30 3.50 -4.61
CA ARG A 64 5.57 3.29 -3.89
C ARG A 64 6.48 4.52 -3.91
N LYS A 65 6.51 5.27 -5.02
CA LYS A 65 7.27 6.53 -5.11
C LYS A 65 6.68 7.58 -4.19
N PHE A 66 5.36 7.70 -4.14
CA PHE A 66 4.68 8.63 -3.25
C PHE A 66 4.91 8.29 -1.77
N GLU A 67 4.76 7.03 -1.36
CA GLU A 67 5.10 6.59 0.01
C GLU A 67 6.53 6.96 0.41
N ARG A 68 7.50 6.70 -0.47
CA ARG A 68 8.91 7.05 -0.23
C ARG A 68 9.10 8.56 -0.03
N VAL A 69 8.41 9.41 -0.79
CA VAL A 69 8.47 10.86 -0.59
C VAL A 69 7.99 11.23 0.81
N CYS A 70 6.82 10.72 1.24
CA CYS A 70 6.29 10.99 2.57
C CYS A 70 7.22 10.52 3.69
N LEU A 71 7.83 9.33 3.55
CA LEU A 71 8.77 8.79 4.54
C LEU A 71 10.05 9.62 4.62
N ARG A 72 10.60 10.05 3.47
CA ARG A 72 11.80 10.90 3.44
C ARG A 72 11.55 12.24 4.12
N SER A 73 10.39 12.86 3.89
CA SER A 73 10.01 14.09 4.56
C SER A 73 9.81 13.90 6.07
N SER A 74 9.21 12.79 6.49
CA SER A 74 9.01 12.49 7.92
C SER A 74 10.33 12.28 8.66
N LEU A 75 11.27 11.58 8.03
CA LEU A 75 12.59 11.29 8.61
C LEU A 75 13.61 12.42 8.40
N HIS A 76 13.26 13.48 7.66
CA HIS A 76 14.20 14.52 7.20
C HIS A 76 15.43 13.94 6.48
N MET A 77 15.26 12.80 5.82
CA MET A 77 16.33 12.11 5.10
C MET A 77 16.30 12.53 3.64
N TYR A 78 16.56 13.82 3.41
CA TYR A 78 16.92 14.32 2.10
C TYR A 78 18.34 13.84 1.76
N ARG A 79 18.69 13.82 0.47
CA ARG A 79 19.98 13.34 -0.06
C ARG A 79 21.11 13.74 0.89
N ARG A 80 21.64 12.80 1.69
CA ARG A 80 22.76 13.13 2.60
C ARG A 80 24.02 13.23 1.75
N TYR A 81 24.68 14.36 1.94
CA TYR A 81 26.02 14.71 1.46
C TYR A 81 27.14 14.02 2.29
N ASP A 82 26.77 13.32 3.36
CA ASP A 82 27.63 13.05 4.52
C ASP A 82 28.35 11.68 4.48
N SER A 83 28.51 11.08 3.30
CA SER A 83 29.45 9.96 3.16
C SER A 83 30.11 10.05 1.81
N VAL A 84 31.43 10.21 1.83
CA VAL A 84 32.31 10.32 0.65
C VAL A 84 32.05 9.21 -0.39
N ASN A 85 31.48 8.06 0.03
CA ASN A 85 31.25 6.90 -0.82
C ASN A 85 29.78 6.51 -1.10
N LYS A 86 28.76 7.14 -0.50
CA LYS A 86 27.33 6.80 -0.76
C LYS A 86 26.42 8.04 -0.80
N PRO A 87 26.24 8.65 -1.98
CA PRO A 87 25.32 9.78 -2.16
C PRO A 87 23.83 9.38 -2.14
N TYR A 88 23.54 8.07 -2.07
CA TYR A 88 22.18 7.51 -2.11
C TYR A 88 21.86 6.72 -0.85
N PHE A 89 20.67 6.99 -0.30
CA PHE A 89 20.12 6.23 0.81
C PHE A 89 19.30 5.05 0.27
N SER A 90 19.60 3.83 0.73
CA SER A 90 18.95 2.63 0.22
C SER A 90 17.47 2.57 0.62
N ASN A 91 16.62 2.06 -0.29
CA ASN A 91 15.18 1.95 -0.03
C ASN A 91 14.90 1.04 1.17
N ASN A 92 15.65 -0.06 1.32
CA ASN A 92 15.46 -0.98 2.45
C ASN A 92 15.81 -0.33 3.79
N ALA A 93 16.88 0.48 3.84
CA ALA A 93 17.23 1.20 5.07
C ALA A 93 16.15 2.23 5.45
N LEU A 94 15.43 2.81 4.48
CA LEU A 94 14.31 3.72 4.73
C LEU A 94 13.16 3.04 5.44
N TYR A 95 12.73 1.89 4.94
CA TYR A 95 11.65 1.12 5.57
C TYR A 95 12.07 0.58 6.94
N ASN A 96 13.31 0.09 7.07
CA ASN A 96 13.83 -0.41 8.35
C ASN A 96 13.90 0.70 9.41
N ARG A 97 14.32 1.92 9.04
CA ARG A 97 14.36 3.07 9.94
C ARG A 97 12.96 3.56 10.31
N ALA A 98 12.02 3.53 9.36
CA ALA A 98 10.64 3.91 9.62
C ALA A 98 9.90 2.88 10.47
N GLY A 99 10.32 1.61 10.45
CA GLY A 99 9.63 0.51 11.13
C GLY A 99 8.29 0.17 10.48
N ILE A 100 8.14 0.41 9.17
CA ILE A 100 6.87 0.22 8.45
C ILE A 100 7.08 -0.78 7.30
N PRO A 101 6.17 -1.75 7.10
CA PRO A 101 6.20 -2.56 5.90
C PRO A 101 5.86 -1.73 4.65
N ARG A 102 6.41 -2.15 3.50
CA ARG A 102 6.09 -1.56 2.20
C ARG A 102 4.58 -1.52 1.96
N ILE A 103 4.09 -0.49 1.27
CA ILE A 103 2.66 -0.35 0.97
C ILE A 103 2.04 -1.58 0.31
N ASP A 104 2.78 -2.29 -0.55
CA ASP A 104 2.26 -3.49 -1.23
C ASP A 104 1.88 -4.59 -0.24
N ASN A 105 2.73 -4.85 0.76
CA ASN A 105 2.46 -5.85 1.78
C ASN A 105 1.24 -5.45 2.62
N HIS A 106 1.10 -4.16 2.89
CA HIS A 106 -0.07 -3.63 3.59
C HIS A 106 -1.35 -3.75 2.75
N ILE A 107 -1.30 -3.47 1.44
CA ILE A 107 -2.40 -3.64 0.51
C ILE A 107 -2.85 -5.10 0.47
N ILE A 108 -1.90 -6.04 0.34
CA ILE A 108 -2.15 -7.49 0.35
C ILE A 108 -2.77 -7.93 1.68
N LYS A 109 -2.29 -7.38 2.80
CA LYS A 109 -2.88 -7.68 4.11
C LYS A 109 -4.33 -7.21 4.16
N LEU A 110 -4.60 -5.96 3.79
CA LEU A 110 -5.95 -5.41 3.75
C LEU A 110 -6.90 -6.21 2.84
N THR A 111 -6.41 -6.66 1.68
CA THR A 111 -7.25 -7.46 0.77
C THR A 111 -7.55 -8.84 1.33
N ARG A 112 -6.57 -9.49 1.95
CA ARG A 112 -6.77 -10.78 2.64
C ARG A 112 -7.76 -10.65 3.78
N ASP A 113 -7.60 -9.64 4.63
CA ASP A 113 -8.47 -9.37 5.76
C ASP A 113 -9.91 -9.08 5.27
N TYR A 114 -10.06 -8.30 4.19
CA TYR A 114 -11.36 -8.04 3.56
C TYR A 114 -12.02 -9.32 3.05
N MET A 115 -11.29 -10.15 2.30
CA MET A 115 -11.84 -11.40 1.74
C MET A 115 -12.17 -12.43 2.82
N ALA A 116 -11.40 -12.49 3.90
CA ALA A 116 -11.68 -13.36 5.05
C ALA A 116 -12.98 -12.94 5.77
N ASN A 117 -13.15 -11.63 5.98
CA ASN A 117 -14.32 -11.08 6.64
C ASN A 117 -15.56 -11.04 5.74
N LEU A 118 -15.43 -11.24 4.43
CA LEU A 118 -16.57 -11.21 3.51
C LEU A 118 -17.64 -12.26 3.88
N ALA A 119 -17.23 -13.41 4.41
CA ALA A 119 -18.13 -14.49 4.81
C ALA A 119 -18.91 -14.19 6.11
N SER A 120 -18.43 -13.27 6.95
CA SER A 120 -19.09 -12.92 8.21
C SER A 120 -20.07 -11.75 8.08
N ILE A 121 -20.15 -11.11 6.91
CA ILE A 121 -21.07 -10.00 6.66
C ILE A 121 -22.47 -10.56 6.39
N ASN A 122 -23.45 -10.16 7.21
CA ASN A 122 -24.88 -10.48 7.04
C ASN A 122 -25.49 -9.69 5.85
N ASN A 123 -25.02 -9.96 4.64
CA ASN A 123 -25.56 -9.38 3.42
C ASN A 123 -25.69 -10.47 2.36
N ASN A 124 -26.94 -10.74 1.95
CA ASN A 124 -27.29 -11.80 1.01
C ASN A 124 -26.49 -11.72 -0.31
N TYR A 125 -26.27 -10.51 -0.84
CA TYR A 125 -25.50 -10.30 -2.08
C TYR A 125 -24.01 -10.62 -1.91
N MET A 126 -23.45 -10.28 -0.75
CA MET A 126 -22.03 -10.53 -0.46
C MET A 126 -21.78 -12.01 -0.17
N SER A 127 -22.72 -12.70 0.48
CA SER A 127 -22.64 -14.15 0.69
C SER A 127 -22.73 -14.93 -0.62
N GLU A 128 -23.61 -14.50 -1.54
CA GLU A 128 -23.72 -15.10 -2.87
C GLU A 128 -22.41 -14.92 -3.65
N PHE A 129 -21.88 -13.70 -3.70
CA PHE A 129 -20.61 -13.41 -4.34
C PHE A 129 -19.45 -14.21 -3.71
N ALA A 130 -19.37 -14.31 -2.38
CA ALA A 130 -18.34 -15.09 -1.70
C ALA A 130 -18.40 -16.58 -2.06
N SER A 131 -19.61 -17.14 -2.15
CA SER A 131 -19.82 -18.54 -2.55
C SER A 131 -19.38 -18.79 -4.00
N PHE A 132 -19.66 -17.86 -4.90
CA PHE A 132 -19.25 -17.89 -6.31
C PHE A 132 -17.72 -17.79 -6.48
N VAL A 133 -17.07 -16.90 -5.72
CA VAL A 133 -15.60 -16.77 -5.75
C VAL A 133 -14.93 -18.05 -5.22
N ARG A 134 -15.50 -18.67 -4.17
CA ARG A 134 -14.97 -19.92 -3.62
C ARG A 134 -15.11 -21.09 -4.60
N SER A 135 -16.24 -21.21 -5.28
CA SER A 135 -16.47 -22.29 -6.26
C SER A 135 -15.57 -22.16 -7.50
N SER A 136 -15.38 -20.94 -8.02
CA SER A 136 -14.46 -20.69 -9.14
C SER A 136 -12.99 -20.99 -8.79
N ALA A 137 -12.55 -20.67 -7.57
CA ALA A 137 -11.21 -21.01 -7.09
C ALA A 137 -10.98 -22.53 -6.94
N ILE A 138 -11.98 -23.28 -6.46
CA ILE A 138 -11.89 -24.75 -6.36
C ILE A 138 -11.80 -25.38 -7.75
N ASN A 139 -12.59 -24.89 -8.70
CA ASN A 139 -12.61 -25.41 -10.07
C ASN A 139 -11.27 -25.19 -10.80
N THR A 140 -10.65 -24.02 -10.60
CA THR A 140 -9.30 -23.72 -11.14
C THR A 140 -8.22 -24.58 -10.50
N ALA A 141 -8.26 -24.77 -9.17
CA ALA A 141 -7.33 -25.66 -8.48
C ALA A 141 -7.47 -27.13 -8.96
N ALA A 142 -8.69 -27.60 -9.20
CA ALA A 142 -8.97 -28.93 -9.72
C ALA A 142 -8.46 -29.13 -11.16
N THR A 143 -8.56 -28.10 -12.02
CA THR A 143 -8.03 -28.17 -13.39
C THR A 143 -6.50 -28.20 -13.41
N VAL A 144 -5.84 -27.40 -12.56
CA VAL A 144 -4.38 -27.41 -12.43
C VAL A 144 -3.89 -28.76 -11.92
N LYS A 145 -4.57 -29.36 -10.94
CA LYS A 145 -4.20 -30.68 -10.41
C LYS A 145 -4.32 -31.79 -11.46
N LYS A 146 -5.36 -31.77 -12.30
CA LYS A 146 -5.50 -32.72 -13.43
C LYS A 146 -4.38 -32.58 -14.46
N ARG A 147 -3.96 -31.34 -14.79
CA ARG A 147 -2.85 -31.11 -15.73
C ARG A 147 -1.49 -31.57 -15.21
N LEU A 148 -1.29 -31.63 -13.89
CA LEU A 148 -0.05 -32.11 -13.27
C LEU A 148 0.02 -33.63 -13.16
N THR A 149 -1.12 -34.33 -13.24
CA THR A 149 -1.19 -35.81 -13.25
C THR A 149 -1.13 -36.42 -14.66
N GLU A 150 -1.18 -35.58 -15.69
CA GLU A 150 -1.11 -35.97 -17.11
C GLU A 150 0.29 -35.75 -17.71
N ILE A 151 1.30 -35.49 -16.87
CA ILE A 151 2.75 -35.46 -17.18
C ILE A 151 3.41 -36.58 -16.40
#